data_AF-A0A1B7V745-F1
#
_entry.id   AF-A0A1B7V745-F1
#
_cell.length_a   1.000
_cell.length_b   1.000
_cell.length_c   1.000
_cell.angle_alpha   90.00
_cell.angle_beta   90.00
_cell.angle_gamma   90.00
#
_symmetry.space_group_name_H-M   'P 1'
#
loop_
_entity.id
_entity.type
_entity.pdbx_description
1 polymer ?
#
loop_
_entity_poly.entity_id
_entity_poly.type
_entity_poly.pdbx_seq_one_letter_code
_entity_poly.pdbx_strand_id
1 'polypeptide(L)'
;MIVPQKSVNTRQNSLSCSILSLTVGLGVTSTILFITSASSVFAQVPRVGEQILQGEKTISQINQSFVNPSTGNDKTGNGSISAPWRTISQALEASPSNSVIILSPGTYSVQSGEVFPLMLKPGIAIQGNINNKGQTVTITGGGEFLSRKFGGQNVAIIGANQASLSGVTVTNTNPRGYGLWIESSNIIVRENTFTNNTQDGIAVAGDGTPSISKNVFVRNGANGITISGNARPEIRENIFQETGFGINIAQNASPVVVANQIQNNRSGIIVQANATPMLRNNLIQGNREDGLVVIAQARPDLGSSFDPGKNIFRNNGRHDINAQTAKLVISAAGNNLVSDRISGKVDLQGTTASTARNPGANSLSTETSARRPITFSAPTVPNAPNQRTVTPLKIKPVSNPNQLPRVPNNLSNPSQFNYTQLDSGAIEFVAPQAATGENMQNSAPISDPQIYTATGQNVSYRVLVLVANQQQQNLVSSLVTGAFPKVWQGRRVMQVGVFNSQESASEMVNLFNSKGLKSVVEAVK
;
A
#
# COMPACT_ATOMS: atom_id res chain seq x y z
N MET A 1 -91.85 -5.29 16.31
CA MET A 1 -91.21 -3.96 16.26
C MET A 1 -90.04 -4.10 15.28
N ILE A 2 -90.22 -3.94 13.96
CA ILE A 2 -90.35 -2.67 13.21
C ILE A 2 -89.24 -1.70 13.67
N VAL A 3 -88.31 -1.17 12.88
CA VAL A 3 -88.02 -1.12 11.43
C VAL A 3 -86.55 -0.61 11.33
N PRO A 4 -85.90 -0.69 10.15
CA PRO A 4 -84.46 -0.76 9.94
C PRO A 4 -83.92 0.46 9.15
N GLN A 5 -82.80 0.24 8.44
CA GLN A 5 -82.46 0.77 7.11
C GLN A 5 -81.68 2.09 6.96
N LYS A 6 -80.62 1.96 6.12
CA LYS A 6 -80.22 2.78 4.95
C LYS A 6 -79.81 4.24 5.23
N SER A 7 -78.87 4.83 4.50
CA SER A 7 -78.81 4.90 3.03
C SER A 7 -77.44 5.50 2.58
N VAL A 8 -76.75 5.02 1.53
CA VAL A 8 -76.88 5.41 0.08
C VAL A 8 -76.08 6.71 -0.20
N ASN A 9 -75.27 6.96 -1.25
CA ASN A 9 -75.11 6.49 -2.64
C ASN A 9 -73.68 6.88 -3.14
N THR A 10 -72.89 6.03 -3.82
CA THR A 10 -72.69 5.82 -5.29
C THR A 10 -72.29 7.01 -6.19
N ARG A 11 -71.23 6.78 -7.00
CA ARG A 11 -71.17 6.82 -8.50
C ARG A 11 -69.75 6.41 -8.97
N GLN A 12 -69.56 5.28 -9.68
CA GLN A 12 -69.65 4.98 -11.14
C GLN A 12 -68.26 4.89 -11.81
N ASN A 13 -67.83 3.67 -12.21
CA ASN A 13 -67.65 3.14 -13.60
C ASN A 13 -66.49 3.78 -14.39
N SER A 14 -65.60 3.09 -15.12
CA SER A 14 -65.76 1.89 -15.95
C SER A 14 -64.42 1.21 -16.31
N LEU A 15 -64.46 -0.10 -16.58
CA LEU A 15 -63.41 -0.92 -17.20
C LEU A 15 -63.25 -0.64 -18.70
N SER A 16 -62.06 -0.92 -19.25
CA SER A 16 -61.87 -1.44 -20.61
C SER A 16 -60.53 -2.16 -20.74
N CYS A 17 -60.61 -3.44 -21.11
CA CYS A 17 -59.54 -4.36 -21.47
C CYS A 17 -59.74 -4.69 -22.95
N SER A 18 -58.68 -4.83 -23.76
CA SER A 18 -58.77 -5.51 -25.07
C SER A 18 -57.41 -6.04 -25.51
N ILE A 19 -57.41 -7.36 -25.69
CA ILE A 19 -56.45 -8.19 -26.42
C ILE A 19 -56.91 -8.23 -27.88
N LEU A 20 -56.02 -8.11 -28.86
CA LEU A 20 -56.22 -8.77 -30.15
C LEU A 20 -54.89 -9.04 -30.87
N SER A 21 -54.64 -10.32 -31.12
CA SER A 21 -53.63 -10.91 -31.99
C SER A 21 -54.21 -11.12 -33.40
N LEU A 22 -53.43 -10.86 -34.46
CA LEU A 22 -53.55 -11.58 -35.74
C LEU A 22 -52.27 -11.44 -36.59
N THR A 23 -51.84 -12.57 -37.15
CA THR A 23 -50.65 -12.80 -37.97
C THR A 23 -50.96 -12.79 -39.48
N VAL A 24 -49.88 -12.85 -40.28
CA VAL A 24 -49.76 -13.12 -41.75
C VAL A 24 -49.82 -11.86 -42.64
N GLY A 25 -48.90 -11.57 -43.57
CA GLY A 25 -47.69 -12.24 -44.06
C GLY A 25 -47.04 -11.44 -45.22
N LEU A 26 -45.78 -11.79 -45.53
CA LEU A 26 -45.02 -11.66 -46.80
C LEU A 26 -45.09 -10.37 -47.65
N GLY A 27 -43.91 -9.80 -47.94
CA GLY A 27 -43.73 -8.88 -49.08
C GLY A 27 -42.38 -8.16 -49.12
N VAL A 28 -41.44 -8.70 -49.89
CA VAL A 28 -40.13 -8.11 -50.21
C VAL A 28 -40.31 -7.02 -51.27
N THR A 29 -39.79 -5.80 -51.09
CA THR A 29 -39.27 -4.97 -52.19
C THR A 29 -38.31 -3.90 -51.69
N SER A 30 -37.10 -3.96 -52.25
CA SER A 30 -36.07 -2.92 -52.26
C SER A 30 -36.53 -1.72 -53.10
N THR A 31 -36.28 -0.50 -52.63
CA THR A 31 -36.25 0.68 -53.51
C THR A 31 -35.11 1.61 -53.10
N ILE A 32 -34.15 1.67 -54.03
CA ILE A 32 -33.02 2.59 -54.13
C ILE A 32 -33.58 3.99 -54.40
N LEU A 33 -33.12 5.01 -53.65
CA LEU A 33 -33.33 6.40 -54.02
C LEU A 33 -32.01 7.00 -54.53
N PHE A 34 -31.93 7.16 -55.85
CA PHE A 34 -30.96 8.00 -56.54
C PHE A 34 -31.44 9.46 -56.48
N ILE A 35 -30.57 10.38 -56.03
CA ILE A 35 -30.63 11.79 -56.44
C ILE A 35 -29.21 12.23 -56.82
N THR A 36 -29.16 12.98 -57.92
CA THR A 36 -28.05 13.23 -58.84
C THR A 36 -27.14 14.40 -58.45
N SER A 37 -25.84 14.18 -58.70
CA SER A 37 -24.75 15.06 -59.16
C SER A 37 -24.90 16.60 -59.15
N ALA A 38 -23.88 17.25 -58.58
CA ALA A 38 -23.25 18.44 -59.15
C ALA A 38 -21.73 18.25 -59.20
N SER A 39 -21.15 18.63 -60.33
CA SER A 39 -19.84 18.27 -60.84
C SER A 39 -18.68 19.02 -60.20
N SER A 40 -17.56 18.34 -59.99
CA SER A 40 -16.23 18.96 -60.09
C SER A 40 -15.24 17.93 -60.63
N VAL A 41 -14.87 18.15 -61.89
CA VAL A 41 -13.78 17.47 -62.61
C VAL A 41 -12.46 17.96 -62.04
N PHE A 42 -11.64 17.08 -61.47
CA PHE A 42 -10.18 17.23 -61.45
C PHE A 42 -9.51 15.84 -61.44
N ALA A 43 -8.72 15.60 -62.49
CA ALA A 43 -7.63 14.63 -62.69
C ALA A 43 -7.79 13.18 -62.17
N GLN A 44 -7.95 12.24 -63.11
CA GLN A 44 -7.62 10.83 -62.90
C GLN A 44 -6.09 10.67 -62.72
N VAL A 45 -5.68 10.26 -61.52
CA VAL A 45 -4.37 9.65 -61.28
C VAL A 45 -4.55 8.13 -61.32
N PRO A 46 -3.64 7.35 -61.95
CA PRO A 46 -3.82 5.91 -62.10
C PRO A 46 -3.99 5.20 -60.75
N ARG A 47 -4.82 4.15 -60.72
CA ARG A 47 -4.88 3.20 -59.59
C ARG A 47 -3.51 2.55 -59.41
N VAL A 48 -2.69 3.14 -58.56
CA VAL A 48 -1.63 2.42 -57.85
C VAL A 48 -2.34 1.56 -56.83
N GLY A 49 -2.14 0.25 -56.89
CA GLY A 49 -2.70 -0.67 -55.91
C GLY A 49 -2.28 -0.22 -54.52
N GLU A 50 -3.26 0.03 -53.64
CA GLU A 50 -3.00 0.09 -52.21
C GLU A 50 -2.51 -1.29 -51.78
N GLN A 51 -1.19 -1.42 -51.71
CA GLN A 51 -0.59 -2.40 -50.83
C GLN A 51 -1.15 -2.12 -49.43
N ILE A 52 -1.88 -3.09 -48.91
CA ILE A 52 -2.17 -3.19 -47.48
C ILE A 52 -0.81 -3.10 -46.78
N LEU A 53 -0.51 -1.94 -46.20
CA LEU A 53 0.57 -1.80 -45.24
C LEU A 53 0.17 -2.66 -44.04
N GLN A 54 0.70 -3.88 -44.00
CA GLN A 54 0.78 -4.69 -42.80
C GLN A 54 1.58 -3.89 -41.77
N GLY A 55 0.89 -3.13 -40.92
CA GLY A 55 1.55 -2.22 -40.00
C GLY A 55 0.65 -1.32 -39.17
N GLU A 56 -0.66 -1.25 -39.44
CA GLU A 56 -1.59 -0.67 -38.47
C GLU A 56 -1.77 -1.67 -37.33
N LYS A 57 -0.98 -1.49 -36.26
CA LYS A 57 -1.33 -2.02 -34.94
C LYS A 57 -2.69 -1.44 -34.58
N THR A 58 -3.74 -2.23 -34.80
CA THR A 58 -5.05 -2.07 -34.18
C THR A 58 -4.83 -1.69 -32.72
N ILE A 59 -5.49 -0.62 -32.26
CA ILE A 59 -5.53 -0.20 -30.86
C ILE A 59 -5.68 -1.46 -30.01
N SER A 60 -4.65 -1.80 -29.23
CA SER A 60 -4.57 -3.04 -28.46
C SER A 60 -5.88 -3.25 -27.70
N GLN A 61 -6.71 -4.20 -28.13
CA GLN A 61 -7.86 -4.62 -27.33
C GLN A 61 -7.30 -5.08 -25.99
N ILE A 62 -7.64 -4.38 -24.92
CA ILE A 62 -7.25 -4.78 -23.57
C ILE A 62 -7.99 -6.09 -23.29
N ASN A 63 -7.25 -7.16 -23.02
CA ASN A 63 -7.85 -8.45 -22.70
C ASN A 63 -8.58 -8.35 -21.36
N GLN A 64 -9.90 -8.47 -21.36
CA GLN A 64 -10.72 -8.42 -20.15
C GLN A 64 -11.15 -9.84 -19.76
N SER A 65 -11.05 -10.14 -18.47
CA SER A 65 -11.45 -11.41 -17.88
C SER A 65 -12.35 -11.15 -16.67
N PHE A 66 -13.45 -11.88 -16.53
CA PHE A 66 -14.44 -11.69 -15.48
C PHE A 66 -14.38 -12.82 -14.45
N VAL A 67 -14.49 -12.46 -13.17
CA VAL A 67 -14.48 -13.40 -12.05
C VAL A 67 -15.72 -13.18 -11.18
N ASN A 68 -16.42 -14.25 -10.87
CA ASN A 68 -17.56 -14.24 -9.95
C ASN A 68 -17.47 -15.43 -8.99
N PRO A 69 -17.30 -15.19 -7.67
CA PRO A 69 -17.07 -16.27 -6.70
C PRO A 69 -18.32 -17.11 -6.43
N SER A 70 -19.51 -16.60 -6.78
CA SER A 70 -20.79 -17.29 -6.54
C SER A 70 -21.28 -18.07 -7.77
N THR A 71 -21.11 -17.52 -8.97
CA THR A 71 -21.68 -18.11 -10.21
C THR A 71 -20.63 -18.58 -11.21
N GLY A 72 -19.36 -18.23 -11.01
CA GLY A 72 -18.28 -18.62 -11.91
C GLY A 72 -17.88 -20.09 -11.77
N ASN A 73 -17.10 -20.59 -12.73
CA ASN A 73 -16.60 -21.96 -12.72
C ASN A 73 -15.18 -22.02 -13.29
N ASP A 74 -14.22 -22.52 -12.51
CA ASP A 74 -12.81 -22.59 -12.93
C ASP A 74 -12.50 -23.70 -13.94
N LYS A 75 -13.39 -24.71 -14.06
CA LYS A 75 -13.21 -25.84 -14.99
C LYS A 75 -13.81 -25.58 -16.37
N THR A 76 -14.95 -24.89 -16.40
CA THR A 76 -15.72 -24.68 -17.64
C THR A 76 -15.82 -23.21 -18.05
N GLY A 77 -15.49 -22.28 -17.14
CA GLY A 77 -15.40 -20.86 -17.44
C GLY A 77 -14.26 -20.57 -18.42
N ASN A 78 -14.37 -19.44 -19.12
CA ASN A 78 -13.33 -18.93 -20.00
C ASN A 78 -12.97 -17.47 -19.72
N GLY A 79 -13.52 -16.89 -18.66
CA GLY A 79 -13.30 -15.50 -18.28
C GLY A 79 -14.15 -14.50 -19.05
N SER A 80 -15.08 -14.93 -19.91
CA SER A 80 -16.07 -14.04 -20.50
C SER A 80 -17.17 -13.66 -19.50
N ILE A 81 -17.97 -12.65 -19.83
CA ILE A 81 -19.12 -12.23 -19.00
C ILE A 81 -20.14 -13.36 -18.83
N SER A 82 -20.36 -14.19 -19.86
CA SER A 82 -21.32 -15.29 -19.84
C SER A 82 -20.78 -16.57 -19.20
N ALA A 83 -19.46 -16.73 -19.13
CA ALA A 83 -18.80 -17.87 -18.49
C ALA A 83 -17.58 -17.41 -17.67
N PRO A 84 -17.82 -16.67 -16.56
CA PRO A 84 -16.75 -16.10 -15.75
C PRO A 84 -15.97 -17.18 -15.00
N TRP A 85 -14.72 -16.88 -14.68
CA TRP A 85 -13.96 -17.66 -13.70
C TRP A 85 -14.62 -17.58 -12.33
N ARG A 86 -14.43 -18.62 -11.51
CA ARG A 86 -14.89 -18.57 -10.12
C ARG A 86 -13.88 -17.84 -9.24
N THR A 87 -12.60 -18.11 -9.45
CA THR A 87 -11.51 -17.64 -8.57
C THR A 87 -10.59 -16.63 -9.26
N ILE A 88 -10.01 -15.74 -8.45
CA ILE A 88 -8.96 -14.82 -8.84
C ILE A 88 -7.69 -15.62 -9.15
N SER A 89 -7.39 -16.67 -8.38
CA SER A 89 -6.28 -17.60 -8.66
C SER A 89 -6.33 -18.12 -10.11
N GLN A 90 -7.47 -18.68 -10.55
CA GLN A 90 -7.61 -19.18 -11.91
C GLN A 90 -7.49 -18.05 -12.95
N ALA A 91 -8.10 -16.90 -12.68
CA ALA A 91 -8.04 -15.77 -13.60
C ALA A 91 -6.61 -15.23 -13.75
N LEU A 92 -5.82 -15.17 -12.68
CA LEU A 92 -4.41 -14.79 -12.72
C LEU A 92 -3.59 -15.80 -13.51
N GLU A 93 -3.87 -17.10 -13.38
CA GLU A 93 -3.20 -18.15 -14.15
C GLU A 93 -3.48 -18.04 -15.65
N ALA A 94 -4.74 -17.92 -16.03
CA ALA A 94 -5.20 -17.92 -17.42
C ALA A 94 -4.95 -16.61 -18.17
N SER A 95 -4.86 -15.48 -17.47
CA SER A 95 -4.80 -14.17 -18.13
C SER A 95 -3.38 -13.85 -18.65
N PRO A 96 -3.25 -13.40 -19.91
CA PRO A 96 -1.97 -12.92 -20.44
C PRO A 96 -1.57 -11.58 -19.81
N SER A 97 -0.32 -11.14 -20.01
CA SER A 97 0.13 -9.80 -19.63
C SER A 97 -0.73 -8.72 -20.30
N ASN A 98 -0.82 -7.54 -19.66
CA ASN A 98 -1.64 -6.41 -20.14
C ASN A 98 -3.15 -6.72 -20.22
N SER A 99 -3.64 -7.49 -19.24
CA SER A 99 -5.05 -7.85 -19.08
C SER A 99 -5.67 -7.17 -17.86
N VAL A 100 -7.00 -7.08 -17.86
CA VAL A 100 -7.80 -6.59 -16.73
C VAL A 100 -8.71 -7.71 -16.26
N ILE A 101 -8.55 -8.10 -15.00
CA ILE A 101 -9.41 -9.03 -14.28
C ILE A 101 -10.47 -8.21 -13.53
N ILE A 102 -11.72 -8.35 -13.93
CA ILE A 102 -12.88 -7.63 -13.39
C ILE A 102 -13.61 -8.54 -12.39
N LEU A 103 -13.74 -8.06 -11.15
CA LEU A 103 -14.34 -8.78 -10.05
C LEU A 103 -15.81 -8.39 -9.87
N SER A 104 -16.68 -9.39 -9.86
CA SER A 104 -18.08 -9.22 -9.46
C SER A 104 -18.18 -9.05 -7.93
N PRO A 105 -19.28 -8.46 -7.43
CA PRO A 105 -19.55 -8.46 -5.99
C PRO A 105 -19.49 -9.86 -5.39
N GLY A 106 -18.88 -9.97 -4.21
CA GLY A 106 -18.75 -11.23 -3.49
C GLY A 106 -17.52 -11.28 -2.59
N THR A 107 -17.38 -12.42 -1.93
CA THR A 107 -16.25 -12.74 -1.05
C THR A 107 -15.36 -13.78 -1.72
N TYR A 108 -14.11 -13.39 -1.97
CA TYR A 108 -13.03 -14.19 -2.53
C TYR A 108 -12.16 -14.69 -1.37
N SER A 109 -12.23 -15.98 -1.10
CA SER A 109 -11.65 -16.63 0.07
C SER A 109 -11.27 -18.07 -0.23
N VAL A 110 -10.62 -18.75 0.73
CA VAL A 110 -10.36 -20.19 0.61
C VAL A 110 -11.67 -20.98 0.44
N GLN A 111 -12.76 -20.53 1.07
CA GLN A 111 -14.10 -21.14 0.94
C GLN A 111 -14.68 -20.98 -0.47
N SER A 112 -14.37 -19.89 -1.17
CA SER A 112 -14.75 -19.71 -2.58
C SER A 112 -13.77 -20.37 -3.57
N GLY A 113 -12.68 -20.98 -3.06
CA GLY A 113 -11.70 -21.72 -3.84
C GLY A 113 -10.41 -20.96 -4.15
N GLU A 114 -10.18 -19.77 -3.58
CA GLU A 114 -8.92 -19.05 -3.76
C GLU A 114 -7.75 -19.81 -3.13
N VAL A 115 -6.61 -19.75 -3.81
CA VAL A 115 -5.31 -20.23 -3.30
C VAL A 115 -4.46 -19.03 -2.96
N PHE A 116 -4.19 -18.84 -1.67
CA PHE A 116 -3.38 -17.74 -1.15
C PHE A 116 -1.89 -18.14 -0.97
N PRO A 117 -0.95 -17.19 -1.12
CA PRO A 117 -1.16 -15.78 -1.47
C PRO A 117 -1.54 -15.59 -2.95
N LEU A 118 -2.39 -14.58 -3.25
CA LEU A 118 -2.70 -14.20 -4.62
C LEU A 118 -1.50 -13.48 -5.24
N MET A 119 -0.81 -14.16 -6.15
CA MET A 119 0.39 -13.62 -6.79
C MET A 119 0.02 -12.85 -8.05
N LEU A 120 0.08 -11.52 -7.98
CA LEU A 120 -0.14 -10.70 -9.17
C LEU A 120 0.96 -10.97 -10.20
N LYS A 121 0.60 -10.89 -11.48
CA LYS A 121 1.55 -11.00 -12.59
C LYS A 121 1.84 -9.62 -13.17
N PRO A 122 3.03 -9.43 -13.79
CA PRO A 122 3.38 -8.16 -14.37
C PRO A 122 2.39 -7.68 -15.43
N GLY A 123 1.97 -6.42 -15.36
CA GLY A 123 1.04 -5.82 -16.31
C GLY A 123 -0.42 -6.26 -16.16
N ILE A 124 -0.78 -7.05 -15.14
CA ILE A 124 -2.19 -7.43 -14.91
C ILE A 124 -2.85 -6.45 -13.93
N ALA A 125 -4.04 -5.98 -14.29
CA ALA A 125 -4.89 -5.18 -13.42
C ALA A 125 -5.99 -6.03 -12.78
N ILE A 126 -6.20 -5.89 -11.48
CA ILE A 126 -7.41 -6.37 -10.79
C ILE A 126 -8.30 -5.17 -10.48
N GLN A 127 -9.56 -5.26 -10.87
CA GLN A 127 -10.55 -4.22 -10.69
C GLN A 127 -11.84 -4.78 -10.10
N GLY A 128 -12.18 -4.37 -8.88
CA GLY A 128 -13.52 -4.51 -8.31
C GLY A 128 -14.34 -3.23 -8.49
N ASN A 129 -15.02 -2.79 -7.42
CA ASN A 129 -15.84 -1.59 -7.44
C ASN A 129 -15.08 -0.37 -6.90
N ILE A 130 -14.60 0.48 -7.81
CA ILE A 130 -13.83 1.68 -7.48
C ILE A 130 -14.69 2.74 -6.77
N ASN A 131 -15.97 2.86 -7.14
CA ASN A 131 -16.85 3.93 -6.66
C ASN A 131 -17.13 3.83 -5.15
N ASN A 132 -17.08 2.61 -4.61
CA ASN A 132 -17.28 2.35 -3.18
C ASN A 132 -16.02 1.81 -2.48
N LYS A 133 -14.85 1.97 -3.11
CA LYS A 133 -13.57 1.48 -2.59
C LYS A 133 -13.58 -0.02 -2.22
N GLY A 134 -14.33 -0.81 -2.99
CA GLY A 134 -14.40 -2.26 -2.87
C GLY A 134 -15.28 -2.80 -1.74
N GLN A 135 -16.19 -2.01 -1.17
CA GLN A 135 -17.10 -2.48 -0.11
C GLN A 135 -17.89 -3.75 -0.47
N THR A 136 -18.14 -3.97 -1.76
CA THR A 136 -18.89 -5.14 -2.26
C THR A 136 -17.99 -6.27 -2.79
N VAL A 137 -16.67 -6.07 -2.82
CA VAL A 137 -15.69 -7.01 -3.40
C VAL A 137 -14.62 -7.27 -2.34
N THR A 138 -14.80 -8.34 -1.56
CA THR A 138 -13.92 -8.64 -0.42
C THR A 138 -12.97 -9.78 -0.77
N ILE A 139 -11.67 -9.56 -0.66
CA ILE A 139 -10.63 -10.58 -0.68
C ILE A 139 -10.23 -10.85 0.76
N THR A 140 -10.50 -12.07 1.24
CA THR A 140 -10.24 -12.47 2.63
C THR A 140 -9.46 -13.76 2.71
N GLY A 141 -8.29 -13.70 3.35
CA GLY A 141 -7.41 -14.84 3.51
C GLY A 141 -5.94 -14.43 3.52
N GLY A 142 -5.07 -15.42 3.56
CA GLY A 142 -3.62 -15.24 3.55
C GLY A 142 -2.91 -16.57 3.46
N GLY A 143 -1.72 -16.57 2.89
CA GLY A 143 -0.86 -17.74 2.74
C GLY A 143 0.59 -17.40 2.99
N GLU A 144 1.42 -18.42 3.20
CA GLU A 144 2.84 -18.25 3.45
C GLU A 144 3.56 -17.73 2.19
N PHE A 145 4.37 -16.70 2.38
CA PHE A 145 5.22 -16.07 1.37
C PHE A 145 6.63 -15.93 1.94
N LEU A 146 7.62 -16.48 1.23
CA LEU A 146 9.01 -16.34 1.62
C LEU A 146 9.63 -15.09 0.98
N SER A 147 9.70 -14.00 1.74
CA SER A 147 10.44 -12.81 1.31
C SER A 147 11.94 -13.08 1.37
N ARG A 148 12.66 -12.72 0.29
CA ARG A 148 14.11 -12.86 0.23
C ARG A 148 14.83 -11.95 1.23
N LYS A 149 14.20 -10.84 1.60
CA LYS A 149 14.77 -9.83 2.51
C LYS A 149 14.24 -9.95 3.95
N PHE A 150 13.04 -10.51 4.14
CA PHE A 150 12.33 -10.48 5.43
C PHE A 150 11.86 -11.85 5.93
N GLY A 151 12.21 -12.96 5.25
CA GLY A 151 11.83 -14.31 5.67
C GLY A 151 10.34 -14.61 5.43
N GLY A 152 9.81 -15.61 6.13
CA GLY A 152 8.41 -16.04 5.99
C GLY A 152 7.41 -15.00 6.49
N GLN A 153 6.40 -14.71 5.67
CA GLN A 153 5.32 -13.75 5.91
C GLN A 153 3.98 -14.38 5.56
N ASN A 154 2.92 -14.07 6.29
CA ASN A 154 1.56 -14.48 5.92
C ASN A 154 0.88 -13.34 5.15
N VAL A 155 0.54 -13.54 3.88
CA VAL A 155 0.11 -12.45 2.98
C VAL A 155 -1.13 -12.82 2.17
N ALA A 156 -2.06 -11.87 1.99
CA ALA A 156 -3.20 -12.07 1.08
C ALA A 156 -2.81 -11.86 -0.39
N ILE A 157 -2.12 -10.77 -0.71
CA ILE A 157 -1.77 -10.41 -2.10
C ILE A 157 -0.28 -10.07 -2.21
N ILE A 158 0.40 -10.58 -3.24
CA ILE A 158 1.76 -10.19 -3.62
C ILE A 158 1.72 -9.26 -4.83
N GLY A 159 2.28 -8.06 -4.70
CA GLY A 159 2.36 -7.07 -5.77
C GLY A 159 3.40 -7.40 -6.84
N ALA A 160 3.13 -7.01 -8.09
CA ALA A 160 4.02 -7.20 -9.23
C ALA A 160 4.23 -5.92 -10.05
N ASN A 161 5.27 -5.93 -10.89
CA ASN A 161 5.62 -4.78 -11.73
C ASN A 161 4.51 -4.45 -12.72
N GLN A 162 4.16 -3.18 -12.85
CA GLN A 162 3.13 -2.69 -13.77
C GLN A 162 1.74 -3.33 -13.53
N ALA A 163 1.55 -4.02 -12.41
CA ALA A 163 0.23 -4.50 -12.02
C ALA A 163 -0.60 -3.33 -11.48
N SER A 164 -1.91 -3.53 -11.35
CA SER A 164 -2.75 -2.63 -10.57
C SER A 164 -3.78 -3.37 -9.73
N LEU A 165 -4.11 -2.79 -8.59
CA LEU A 165 -5.15 -3.27 -7.68
C LEU A 165 -6.10 -2.11 -7.37
N SER A 166 -7.38 -2.27 -7.71
CA SER A 166 -8.36 -1.22 -7.48
C SER A 166 -9.75 -1.72 -7.15
N GLY A 167 -10.48 -0.98 -6.30
CA GLY A 167 -11.86 -1.26 -5.98
C GLY A 167 -12.08 -2.55 -5.20
N VAL A 168 -11.14 -2.96 -4.34
CA VAL A 168 -11.31 -4.15 -3.49
C VAL A 168 -11.19 -3.83 -2.00
N THR A 169 -11.85 -4.62 -1.17
CA THR A 169 -11.59 -4.71 0.27
C THR A 169 -10.65 -5.88 0.54
N VAL A 170 -9.56 -5.68 1.26
CA VAL A 170 -8.57 -6.72 1.59
C VAL A 170 -8.47 -6.90 3.11
N THR A 171 -8.66 -8.15 3.54
CA THR A 171 -8.60 -8.55 4.95
C THR A 171 -7.79 -9.84 5.10
N ASN A 172 -6.85 -9.84 6.04
CA ASN A 172 -6.07 -11.02 6.43
C ASN A 172 -6.10 -11.19 7.95
N THR A 173 -7.01 -12.03 8.42
CA THR A 173 -7.19 -12.32 9.85
C THR A 173 -6.25 -13.40 10.38
N ASN A 174 -5.38 -13.97 9.54
CA ASN A 174 -4.38 -14.94 9.99
C ASN A 174 -3.39 -14.26 10.96
N PRO A 175 -2.72 -15.00 11.86
CA PRO A 175 -1.65 -14.44 12.68
C PRO A 175 -0.55 -13.81 11.83
N ARG A 176 -0.16 -12.56 12.15
CA ARG A 176 0.81 -11.77 11.36
C ARG A 176 0.41 -11.62 9.88
N GLY A 177 -0.89 -11.50 9.63
CA GLY A 177 -1.48 -11.39 8.32
C GLY A 177 -1.33 -9.99 7.72
N TYR A 178 -0.58 -9.91 6.63
CA TYR A 178 -0.45 -8.74 5.78
C TYR A 178 -1.52 -8.74 4.69
N GLY A 179 -2.08 -7.57 4.38
CA GLY A 179 -3.03 -7.42 3.28
C GLY A 179 -2.34 -7.51 1.92
N LEU A 180 -1.36 -6.63 1.67
CA LEU A 180 -0.60 -6.61 0.42
C LEU A 180 0.90 -6.44 0.70
N TRP A 181 1.70 -7.34 0.14
CA TRP A 181 3.16 -7.27 0.19
C TRP A 181 3.73 -6.82 -1.15
N ILE A 182 4.56 -5.78 -1.13
CA ILE A 182 5.18 -5.19 -2.31
C ILE A 182 6.70 -5.28 -2.12
N GLU A 183 7.35 -6.17 -2.87
CA GLU A 183 8.80 -6.35 -2.83
C GLU A 183 9.44 -5.93 -4.15
N SER A 184 10.14 -4.80 -4.14
CA SER A 184 10.86 -4.27 -5.32
C SER A 184 10.00 -4.19 -6.60
N SER A 185 8.73 -3.75 -6.47
CA SER A 185 7.84 -3.52 -7.61
C SER A 185 7.19 -2.14 -7.64
N ASN A 186 6.65 -1.77 -8.82
CA ASN A 186 6.02 -0.47 -9.10
C ASN A 186 4.49 -0.57 -9.33
N ILE A 187 3.81 -1.45 -8.59
CA ILE A 187 2.36 -1.64 -8.64
C ILE A 187 1.58 -0.33 -8.37
N ILE A 188 0.43 -0.17 -9.03
CA ILE A 188 -0.54 0.89 -8.75
C ILE A 188 -1.64 0.35 -7.82
N VAL A 189 -1.78 0.93 -6.63
CA VAL A 189 -2.79 0.55 -5.63
C VAL A 189 -3.71 1.73 -5.39
N ARG A 190 -4.95 1.67 -5.88
CA ARG A 190 -5.87 2.81 -5.79
C ARG A 190 -7.30 2.44 -5.41
N GLU A 191 -7.95 3.29 -4.64
CA GLU A 191 -9.39 3.16 -4.36
C GLU A 191 -9.75 1.79 -3.75
N ASN A 192 -8.93 1.31 -2.82
CA ASN A 192 -9.16 0.06 -2.07
C ASN A 192 -9.44 0.34 -0.61
N THR A 193 -9.92 -0.67 0.10
CA THR A 193 -10.05 -0.68 1.56
C THR A 193 -9.17 -1.80 2.12
N PHE A 194 -8.19 -1.48 2.96
CA PHE A 194 -7.40 -2.46 3.71
C PHE A 194 -7.86 -2.44 5.17
N THR A 195 -8.49 -3.53 5.61
CA THR A 195 -9.12 -3.56 6.93
C THR A 195 -8.98 -4.88 7.66
N ASN A 196 -8.88 -4.82 8.99
CA ASN A 196 -8.81 -5.98 9.87
C ASN A 196 -7.69 -6.97 9.52
N ASN A 197 -6.60 -6.47 8.92
CA ASN A 197 -5.36 -7.23 8.80
C ASN A 197 -4.71 -7.30 10.19
N THR A 198 -4.32 -8.48 10.66
CA THR A 198 -3.72 -8.57 12.01
C THR A 198 -2.35 -7.91 12.09
N GLN A 199 -1.68 -7.73 10.94
CA GLN A 199 -0.44 -7.00 10.78
C GLN A 199 -0.67 -5.70 10.00
N ASP A 200 0.09 -5.45 8.93
CA ASP A 200 -0.02 -4.22 8.14
C ASP A 200 -1.05 -4.36 7.02
N GLY A 201 -1.73 -3.27 6.69
CA GLY A 201 -2.54 -3.20 5.47
C GLY A 201 -1.69 -3.40 4.21
N ILE A 202 -0.59 -2.64 4.09
CA ILE A 202 0.44 -2.84 3.06
C ILE A 202 1.83 -2.83 3.68
N ALA A 203 2.68 -3.76 3.25
CA ALA A 203 4.12 -3.71 3.47
C ALA A 203 4.86 -3.42 2.16
N VAL A 204 5.66 -2.35 2.14
CA VAL A 204 6.56 -2.00 1.04
C VAL A 204 7.99 -2.27 1.47
N ALA A 205 8.65 -3.14 0.73
CA ALA A 205 9.96 -3.69 1.07
C ALA A 205 10.94 -3.57 -0.10
N GLY A 206 12.23 -3.62 0.25
CA GLY A 206 13.31 -3.61 -0.73
C GLY A 206 13.41 -2.28 -1.47
N ASP A 207 13.28 -2.31 -2.79
CA ASP A 207 13.48 -1.14 -3.66
C ASP A 207 12.17 -0.74 -4.36
N GLY A 208 11.03 -1.07 -3.74
CA GLY A 208 9.71 -0.85 -4.32
C GLY A 208 9.40 0.64 -4.55
N THR A 209 8.71 0.91 -5.66
CA THR A 209 8.26 2.25 -6.06
C THR A 209 6.77 2.27 -6.43
N PRO A 210 5.88 1.71 -5.59
CA PRO A 210 4.46 1.70 -5.89
C PRO A 210 3.83 3.09 -5.79
N SER A 211 2.72 3.29 -6.52
CA SER A 211 1.82 4.43 -6.33
C SER A 211 0.61 3.98 -5.52
N ILE A 212 0.42 4.54 -4.33
CA ILE A 212 -0.62 4.16 -3.37
C ILE A 212 -1.53 5.37 -3.16
N SER A 213 -2.72 5.36 -3.74
CA SER A 213 -3.60 6.53 -3.71
C SER A 213 -5.07 6.28 -3.41
N LYS A 214 -5.71 7.18 -2.68
CA LYS A 214 -7.16 7.16 -2.41
C LYS A 214 -7.66 5.86 -1.74
N ASN A 215 -6.79 5.15 -1.05
CA ASN A 215 -7.16 3.95 -0.29
C ASN A 215 -7.62 4.34 1.13
N VAL A 216 -8.35 3.42 1.77
CA VAL A 216 -8.75 3.52 3.17
C VAL A 216 -8.06 2.40 3.94
N PHE A 217 -7.32 2.75 4.99
CA PHE A 217 -6.69 1.83 5.92
C PHE A 217 -7.39 1.95 7.26
N VAL A 218 -8.09 0.89 7.70
CA VAL A 218 -8.90 0.95 8.91
C VAL A 218 -8.80 -0.32 9.74
N ARG A 219 -8.50 -0.18 11.04
CA ARG A 219 -8.43 -1.31 12.00
C ARG A 219 -7.42 -2.39 11.61
N ASN A 220 -6.27 -1.99 11.08
CA ASN A 220 -5.13 -2.89 10.89
C ASN A 220 -4.34 -2.97 12.20
N GLY A 221 -4.02 -4.20 12.63
CA GLY A 221 -3.52 -4.50 13.97
C GLY A 221 -2.15 -3.90 14.27
N ALA A 222 -1.26 -3.88 13.28
CA ALA A 222 0.04 -3.21 13.39
C ALA A 222 -0.02 -1.81 12.76
N ASN A 223 0.05 -1.70 11.43
CA ASN A 223 0.11 -0.41 10.76
C ASN A 223 -0.83 -0.32 9.55
N GLY A 224 -1.14 0.89 9.10
CA GLY A 224 -1.74 1.09 7.78
C GLY A 224 -0.75 0.66 6.70
N ILE A 225 0.42 1.30 6.69
CA ILE A 225 1.53 0.96 5.78
C ILE A 225 2.86 0.89 6.55
N THR A 226 3.67 -0.13 6.29
CA THR A 226 5.11 -0.14 6.62
C THR A 226 5.95 0.00 5.36
N ILE A 227 7.00 0.83 5.41
CA ILE A 227 7.92 1.09 4.31
C ILE A 227 9.34 0.87 4.81
N SER A 228 10.08 0.01 4.13
CA SER A 228 11.44 -0.41 4.51
C SER A 228 12.33 -0.60 3.29
N GLY A 229 13.61 -0.87 3.52
CA GLY A 229 14.64 -1.00 2.49
C GLY A 229 15.08 0.38 1.98
N ASN A 230 15.20 0.49 0.66
CA ASN A 230 15.43 1.72 -0.08
C ASN A 230 14.16 2.16 -0.83
N ALA A 231 12.99 1.66 -0.43
CA ALA A 231 11.73 1.89 -1.11
C ALA A 231 11.37 3.38 -1.20
N ARG A 232 10.76 3.76 -2.33
CA ARG A 232 10.39 5.15 -2.67
C ARG A 232 8.95 5.21 -3.18
N PRO A 233 7.95 4.77 -2.40
CA PRO A 233 6.57 4.83 -2.83
C PRO A 233 6.05 6.27 -2.84
N GLU A 234 5.04 6.51 -3.66
CA GLU A 234 4.19 7.69 -3.56
C GLU A 234 2.91 7.32 -2.82
N ILE A 235 2.61 8.04 -1.74
CA ILE A 235 1.45 7.79 -0.87
C ILE A 235 0.61 9.05 -0.85
N ARG A 236 -0.51 9.03 -1.59
CA ARG A 236 -1.31 10.24 -1.83
C ARG A 236 -2.79 10.06 -1.52
N GLU A 237 -3.40 11.05 -0.85
CA GLU A 237 -4.87 11.12 -0.71
C GLU A 237 -5.50 9.88 -0.04
N ASN A 238 -4.73 9.14 0.78
CA ASN A 238 -5.24 8.01 1.53
C ASN A 238 -5.79 8.44 2.89
N ILE A 239 -6.65 7.60 3.46
CA ILE A 239 -7.20 7.76 4.82
C ILE A 239 -6.64 6.63 5.69
N PHE A 240 -6.09 6.98 6.85
CA PHE A 240 -5.57 6.06 7.86
C PHE A 240 -6.29 6.27 9.19
N GLN A 241 -6.99 5.25 9.67
CA GLN A 241 -7.81 5.34 10.87
C GLN A 241 -7.76 4.08 11.74
N GLU A 242 -7.72 4.25 13.06
CA GLU A 242 -7.82 3.14 14.02
C GLU A 242 -6.78 2.02 13.78
N THR A 243 -5.59 2.35 13.28
CA THR A 243 -4.45 1.44 13.20
C THR A 243 -3.48 1.67 14.36
N GLY A 244 -2.51 0.77 14.56
CA GLY A 244 -1.41 1.02 15.49
C GLY A 244 -0.61 2.26 15.07
N PHE A 245 0.10 2.19 13.94
CA PHE A 245 0.60 3.40 13.27
C PHE A 245 -0.11 3.62 11.95
N GLY A 246 -0.39 4.89 11.60
CA GLY A 246 -0.88 5.19 10.25
C GLY A 246 0.14 4.76 9.21
N ILE A 247 1.37 5.30 9.31
CA ILE A 247 2.49 4.99 8.42
C ILE A 247 3.77 4.79 9.24
N ASN A 248 4.47 3.67 9.02
CA ASN A 248 5.80 3.40 9.58
C ASN A 248 6.86 3.42 8.47
N ILE A 249 7.90 4.24 8.64
CA ILE A 249 8.94 4.47 7.63
C ILE A 249 10.30 4.20 8.26
N ALA A 250 11.02 3.20 7.75
CA ALA A 250 12.24 2.68 8.35
C ALA A 250 13.37 2.47 7.35
N GLN A 251 14.54 2.08 7.88
CA GLN A 251 15.77 1.82 7.12
C GLN A 251 16.19 3.02 6.27
N ASN A 252 16.33 2.89 4.95
CA ASN A 252 16.72 3.97 4.04
C ASN A 252 15.55 4.43 3.15
N ALA A 253 14.31 4.14 3.56
CA ALA A 253 13.14 4.47 2.77
C ALA A 253 13.00 5.99 2.59
N SER A 254 12.59 6.40 1.40
CA SER A 254 12.43 7.81 1.01
C SER A 254 11.10 8.03 0.27
N PRO A 255 9.96 7.78 0.94
CA PRO A 255 8.65 7.94 0.33
C PRO A 255 8.25 9.42 0.20
N VAL A 256 7.31 9.67 -0.70
CA VAL A 256 6.59 10.94 -0.83
C VAL A 256 5.19 10.77 -0.26
N VAL A 257 4.88 11.48 0.83
CA VAL A 257 3.62 11.36 1.57
C VAL A 257 2.85 12.67 1.45
N VAL A 258 1.78 12.69 0.65
CA VAL A 258 1.10 13.93 0.27
C VAL A 258 -0.41 13.86 0.42
N ALA A 259 -1.02 14.89 1.01
CA ALA A 259 -2.48 15.04 1.07
C ALA A 259 -3.23 13.86 1.71
N ASN A 260 -2.58 13.13 2.63
CA ASN A 260 -3.23 12.03 3.36
C ASN A 260 -3.95 12.55 4.61
N GLN A 261 -4.99 11.84 5.03
CA GLN A 261 -5.68 12.04 6.30
C GLN A 261 -5.27 10.92 7.26
N ILE A 262 -4.58 11.25 8.33
CA ILE A 262 -4.00 10.31 9.30
C ILE A 262 -4.56 10.62 10.67
N GLN A 263 -5.57 9.85 11.07
CA GLN A 263 -6.41 10.22 12.21
C GLN A 263 -6.76 9.06 13.13
N ASN A 264 -6.87 9.33 14.42
CA ASN A 264 -7.36 8.35 15.41
C ASN A 264 -6.59 7.01 15.40
N ASN A 265 -5.32 7.03 15.00
CA ASN A 265 -4.42 5.89 15.15
C ASN A 265 -3.78 5.94 16.54
N ARG A 266 -3.10 4.88 16.96
CA ARG A 266 -2.28 4.98 18.17
C ARG A 266 -1.21 6.06 17.98
N SER A 267 -0.46 6.06 16.88
CA SER A 267 0.36 7.20 16.43
C SER A 267 0.18 7.45 14.93
N GLY A 268 0.37 8.68 14.48
CA GLY A 268 0.18 9.04 13.08
C GLY A 268 1.26 8.45 12.16
N ILE A 269 2.44 9.06 12.16
CA ILE A 269 3.58 8.66 11.33
C ILE A 269 4.80 8.40 12.21
N ILE A 270 5.49 7.28 11.99
CA ILE A 270 6.78 6.98 12.62
C ILE A 270 7.88 6.98 11.56
N VAL A 271 8.95 7.72 11.80
CA VAL A 271 10.14 7.78 10.93
C VAL A 271 11.38 7.41 11.72
N GLN A 272 12.08 6.37 11.29
CA GLN A 272 13.19 5.78 12.05
C GLN A 272 14.37 5.35 11.18
N ALA A 273 15.48 4.98 11.83
CA ALA A 273 16.75 4.63 11.21
C ALA A 273 17.32 5.78 10.35
N ASN A 274 17.52 5.60 9.05
CA ASN A 274 18.06 6.60 8.12
C ASN A 274 16.99 7.12 7.13
N ALA A 275 15.70 6.90 7.43
CA ALA A 275 14.64 7.22 6.49
C ALA A 275 14.55 8.74 6.23
N THR A 276 14.28 9.11 4.97
CA THR A 276 14.23 10.49 4.50
C THR A 276 12.93 10.78 3.73
N PRO A 277 11.76 10.70 4.38
CA PRO A 277 10.49 10.94 3.71
C PRO A 277 10.24 12.43 3.46
N MET A 278 9.48 12.76 2.41
CA MET A 278 8.94 14.10 2.19
C MET A 278 7.46 14.11 2.56
N LEU A 279 7.05 15.01 3.47
CA LEU A 279 5.65 15.13 3.91
C LEU A 279 5.10 16.50 3.50
N ARG A 280 4.03 16.50 2.69
CA ARG A 280 3.36 17.73 2.26
C ARG A 280 1.84 17.65 2.40
N ASN A 281 1.19 18.73 2.83
CA ASN A 281 -0.27 18.86 2.83
C ASN A 281 -1.03 17.74 3.57
N ASN A 282 -0.41 17.02 4.51
CA ASN A 282 -1.10 15.97 5.25
C ASN A 282 -1.90 16.55 6.41
N LEU A 283 -3.05 15.95 6.71
CA LEU A 283 -3.82 16.21 7.93
C LEU A 283 -3.53 15.10 8.94
N ILE A 284 -2.88 15.44 10.05
CA ILE A 284 -2.42 14.48 11.07
C ILE A 284 -3.04 14.87 12.41
N GLN A 285 -4.11 14.19 12.81
CA GLN A 285 -4.93 14.68 13.93
C GLN A 285 -5.54 13.58 14.79
N GLY A 286 -5.84 13.87 16.05
CA GLY A 286 -6.62 12.95 16.89
C GLY A 286 -5.92 11.63 17.19
N ASN A 287 -4.62 11.48 16.89
CA ASN A 287 -3.90 10.25 17.20
C ASN A 287 -3.70 10.16 18.73
N ARG A 288 -3.83 8.95 19.28
CA ARG A 288 -3.85 8.72 20.73
C ARG A 288 -2.55 9.14 21.41
N GLU A 289 -1.43 8.93 20.74
CA GLU A 289 -0.10 9.29 21.20
C GLU A 289 0.41 10.51 20.43
N ASP A 290 1.24 10.35 19.41
CA ASP A 290 1.89 11.46 18.71
C ASP A 290 1.43 11.55 17.25
N GLY A 291 1.45 12.75 16.68
CA GLY A 291 1.19 12.97 15.25
C GLY A 291 2.32 12.44 14.38
N LEU A 292 3.55 12.88 14.64
CA LEU A 292 4.77 12.40 14.00
C LEU A 292 5.82 12.06 15.06
N VAL A 293 6.46 10.90 14.95
CA VAL A 293 7.61 10.50 15.78
C VAL A 293 8.85 10.35 14.91
N VAL A 294 9.97 10.94 15.34
CA VAL A 294 11.26 10.90 14.63
C VAL A 294 12.35 10.31 15.53
N ILE A 295 13.01 9.26 15.05
CA ILE A 295 13.91 8.42 15.83
C ILE A 295 15.26 8.28 15.14
N ALA A 296 16.34 8.31 15.93
CA ALA A 296 17.71 8.06 15.48
C ALA A 296 18.17 9.05 14.40
N GLN A 297 18.62 8.57 13.23
CA GLN A 297 19.19 9.38 12.15
C GLN A 297 18.15 9.78 11.09
N ALA A 298 16.86 9.59 11.38
CA ALA A 298 15.79 9.92 10.45
C ALA A 298 15.79 11.42 10.10
N ARG A 299 15.51 11.72 8.84
CA ARG A 299 15.50 13.09 8.29
C ARG A 299 14.21 13.33 7.49
N PRO A 300 13.04 13.36 8.13
CA PRO A 300 11.83 13.81 7.46
C PRO A 300 11.99 15.25 6.99
N ASP A 301 11.65 15.49 5.73
CA ASP A 301 11.45 16.81 5.18
C ASP A 301 10.00 17.21 5.41
N LEU A 302 9.77 18.07 6.41
CA LEU A 302 8.47 18.67 6.70
C LEU A 302 8.34 20.07 6.10
N GLY A 303 9.25 20.50 5.23
CA GLY A 303 9.22 21.81 4.57
C GLY A 303 10.44 22.68 4.88
N SER A 304 10.69 23.62 3.97
CA SER A 304 11.74 24.65 4.05
C SER A 304 11.13 26.04 3.81
N SER A 305 11.94 27.09 3.94
CA SER A 305 11.51 28.46 3.64
C SER A 305 11.05 28.67 2.19
N PHE A 306 11.56 27.88 1.24
CA PHE A 306 11.21 27.97 -0.20
C PHE A 306 10.21 26.91 -0.66
N ASP A 307 10.04 25.83 0.10
CA ASP A 307 9.07 24.76 -0.16
C ASP A 307 8.35 24.39 1.15
N PRO A 308 7.29 25.14 1.52
CA PRO A 308 6.61 24.96 2.81
C PRO A 308 5.87 23.61 2.89
N GLY A 309 5.91 23.00 4.08
CA GLY A 309 5.32 21.69 4.36
C GLY A 309 3.81 21.63 4.16
N LYS A 310 3.09 22.64 4.64
CA LYS A 310 1.63 22.73 4.64
C LYS A 310 0.92 21.56 5.32
N ASN A 311 1.62 20.79 6.16
CA ASN A 311 0.97 19.77 6.97
C ASN A 311 0.23 20.44 8.12
N ILE A 312 -0.89 19.84 8.53
CA ILE A 312 -1.70 20.29 9.66
C ILE A 312 -1.62 19.23 10.75
N PHE A 313 -1.07 19.60 11.90
CA PHE A 313 -1.07 18.78 13.11
C PHE A 313 -2.00 19.42 14.14
N ARG A 314 -2.89 18.63 14.72
CA ARG A 314 -3.78 19.12 15.79
C ARG A 314 -4.36 17.98 16.60
N ASN A 315 -4.65 18.23 17.87
CA ASN A 315 -5.37 17.31 18.75
C ASN A 315 -4.75 15.90 18.83
N ASN A 316 -3.44 15.75 18.60
CA ASN A 316 -2.74 14.52 18.94
C ASN A 316 -2.60 14.45 20.47
N GLY A 317 -2.53 13.26 21.06
CA GLY A 317 -2.61 13.10 22.52
C GLY A 317 -1.42 13.73 23.25
N ARG A 318 -0.22 13.24 22.97
CA ARG A 318 1.05 13.67 23.53
C ARG A 318 1.61 14.88 22.77
N HIS A 319 2.21 14.66 21.60
CA HIS A 319 2.84 15.73 20.79
C HIS A 319 2.30 15.73 19.37
N ASP A 320 2.32 16.91 18.73
CA ASP A 320 2.14 17.00 17.28
C ASP A 320 3.39 16.46 16.57
N ILE A 321 4.58 16.86 17.03
CA ILE A 321 5.86 16.31 16.59
C ILE A 321 6.68 15.89 17.81
N ASN A 322 7.03 14.61 17.89
CA ASN A 322 7.95 14.05 18.86
C ASN A 322 9.27 13.66 18.19
N ALA A 323 10.26 14.54 18.31
CA ALA A 323 11.63 14.37 17.83
C ALA A 323 12.64 14.29 18.99
N GLN A 324 12.21 13.89 20.20
CA GLN A 324 13.10 13.83 21.37
C GLN A 324 14.29 12.89 21.16
N THR A 325 14.04 11.77 20.47
CA THR A 325 15.03 10.75 20.15
C THR A 325 15.68 10.95 18.78
N ALA A 326 15.40 12.06 18.10
CA ALA A 326 16.07 12.41 16.85
C ALA A 326 17.48 12.93 17.15
N LYS A 327 18.46 12.47 16.38
CA LYS A 327 19.85 12.93 16.47
C LYS A 327 20.09 14.24 15.71
N LEU A 328 19.13 14.63 14.87
CA LEU A 328 19.24 15.75 13.94
C LEU A 328 18.08 16.72 14.15
N VAL A 329 18.31 17.98 13.80
CA VAL A 329 17.26 19.01 13.80
C VAL A 329 16.33 18.77 12.61
N ILE A 330 15.03 18.78 12.87
CA ILE A 330 14.01 18.54 11.85
C ILE A 330 13.52 19.87 11.27
N SER A 331 13.67 20.08 9.97
CA SER A 331 13.12 21.24 9.28
C SER A 331 11.63 21.08 9.09
N ALA A 332 10.84 22.05 9.56
CA ALA A 332 9.38 22.00 9.58
C ALA A 332 8.72 23.34 9.24
N ALA A 333 9.30 24.08 8.29
CA ALA A 333 8.74 25.34 7.82
C ALA A 333 7.39 25.16 7.13
N GLY A 334 6.48 26.10 7.39
CA GLY A 334 5.19 26.21 6.72
C GLY A 334 4.16 25.14 7.13
N ASN A 335 4.31 24.51 8.29
CA ASN A 335 3.30 23.62 8.87
C ASN A 335 2.40 24.38 9.85
N ASN A 336 1.14 23.95 9.96
CA ASN A 336 0.21 24.42 10.97
C ASN A 336 0.21 23.44 12.15
N LEU A 337 0.80 23.86 13.26
CA LEU A 337 0.94 23.09 14.50
C LEU A 337 1.12 24.05 15.67
N VAL A 338 0.91 23.58 16.90
CA VAL A 338 1.11 24.40 18.10
C VAL A 338 2.51 24.13 18.66
N SER A 339 3.31 25.19 18.86
CA SER A 339 4.74 25.06 19.19
C SER A 339 5.02 24.37 20.54
N ASP A 340 4.11 24.47 21.51
CA ASP A 340 4.20 23.78 22.82
C ASP A 340 3.90 22.27 22.72
N ARG A 341 3.41 21.81 21.57
CA ARG A 341 3.17 20.40 21.25
C ARG A 341 4.32 19.76 20.48
N ILE A 342 5.51 20.37 20.53
CA ILE A 342 6.74 19.81 19.96
C ILE A 342 7.64 19.31 21.09
N SER A 343 8.13 18.09 20.94
CA SER A 343 9.23 17.56 21.75
C SER A 343 10.47 17.35 20.87
N GLY A 344 11.66 17.71 21.37
CA GLY A 344 12.92 17.62 20.62
C GLY A 344 13.25 18.84 19.77
N LYS A 345 14.28 18.71 18.92
CA LYS A 345 14.83 19.83 18.15
C LYS A 345 14.17 19.94 16.77
N VAL A 346 13.26 20.91 16.61
CA VAL A 346 12.55 21.18 15.36
C VAL A 346 12.74 22.65 14.96
N ASP A 347 13.17 22.89 13.72
CA ASP A 347 13.30 24.22 13.12
C ASP A 347 12.03 24.58 12.33
N LEU A 348 11.18 25.42 12.92
CA LEU A 348 9.94 25.90 12.31
C LEU A 348 10.14 26.97 11.24
N GLN A 349 11.33 27.55 11.11
CA GLN A 349 11.65 28.58 10.11
C GLN A 349 12.30 27.98 8.85
N GLY A 350 12.76 26.73 8.93
CA GLY A 350 13.34 25.99 7.80
C GLY A 350 14.69 26.53 7.34
N THR A 351 15.45 27.09 8.28
CA THR A 351 16.79 27.64 8.08
C THR A 351 17.85 26.55 7.91
N THR A 352 17.63 25.35 8.44
CA THR A 352 18.59 24.24 8.39
C THR A 352 18.49 23.34 7.15
N ALA A 353 17.51 23.56 6.25
CA ALA A 353 17.26 22.69 5.08
C ALA A 353 18.25 22.89 3.91
N SER A 354 19.12 23.92 3.95
CA SER A 354 19.88 24.37 2.78
C SER A 354 21.16 23.58 2.43
N THR A 355 21.47 22.46 3.09
CA THR A 355 22.77 21.77 2.90
C THR A 355 22.72 20.40 2.21
N ALA A 356 21.65 20.03 1.49
CA ALA A 356 21.60 18.73 0.81
C ALA A 356 20.82 18.71 -0.52
N ARG A 357 21.23 19.53 -1.50
CA ARG A 357 21.05 19.21 -2.93
C ARG A 357 22.23 19.74 -3.74
N ASN A 358 23.22 18.89 -4.01
CA ASN A 358 24.04 18.95 -5.22
C ASN A 358 24.80 17.61 -5.40
N PRO A 359 24.48 16.80 -6.42
CA PRO A 359 25.44 15.91 -7.06
C PRO A 359 26.29 16.72 -8.05
N GLY A 360 27.58 16.41 -8.13
CA GLY A 360 28.62 17.31 -8.63
C GLY A 360 28.52 17.76 -10.09
N ALA A 361 29.08 18.95 -10.32
CA ALA A 361 29.69 19.33 -11.59
C ALA A 361 31.01 20.05 -11.27
N ASN A 362 32.10 19.36 -11.57
CA ASN A 362 33.44 19.91 -11.62
C ASN A 362 33.57 20.63 -12.97
N SER A 363 33.72 21.95 -12.99
CA SER A 363 34.30 22.64 -14.14
C SER A 363 34.77 24.04 -13.76
N LEU A 364 36.02 24.27 -14.15
CA LEU A 364 36.86 25.43 -13.91
C LEU A 364 36.20 26.78 -14.28
N SER A 365 36.64 27.79 -13.54
CA SER A 365 36.50 29.21 -13.78
C SER A 365 36.92 29.66 -15.18
N THR A 366 36.07 30.46 -15.84
CA THR A 366 36.49 31.58 -16.70
C THR A 366 35.44 32.69 -16.65
N GLU A 367 35.92 33.91 -16.37
CA GLU A 367 35.17 35.16 -16.42
C GLU A 367 34.66 35.47 -17.84
N THR A 368 33.44 36.00 -17.99
CA THR A 368 33.18 37.11 -18.93
C THR A 368 31.83 37.82 -18.69
N SER A 369 31.93 39.16 -18.69
CA SER A 369 30.95 40.24 -18.69
C SER A 369 29.46 40.01 -19.01
N ALA A 370 28.64 40.52 -18.10
CA ALA A 370 27.46 41.39 -18.27
C ALA A 370 26.66 41.35 -19.60
N ARG A 371 25.41 40.90 -19.51
CA ARG A 371 24.29 41.49 -20.28
C ARG A 371 22.95 41.35 -19.56
N ARG A 372 22.22 42.47 -19.51
CA ARG A 372 20.95 42.71 -18.81
C ARG A 372 19.76 41.92 -19.41
N PRO A 373 18.67 41.73 -18.63
CA PRO A 373 17.50 40.94 -19.04
C PRO A 373 16.62 41.67 -20.06
N ILE A 374 16.03 40.89 -20.97
CA ILE A 374 15.07 41.33 -21.98
C ILE A 374 13.67 41.24 -21.35
N THR A 375 13.02 42.39 -21.16
CA THR A 375 11.61 42.52 -20.72
C THR A 375 10.72 42.79 -21.93
N PHE A 376 9.67 41.99 -22.14
CA PHE A 376 8.62 42.29 -23.12
C PHE A 376 7.51 43.11 -22.46
N SER A 377 7.29 44.32 -22.99
CA SER A 377 6.22 45.24 -22.58
C SER A 377 4.97 45.05 -23.46
N ALA A 378 3.79 44.96 -22.87
CA ALA A 378 2.51 45.06 -23.58
C ALA A 378 2.12 46.54 -23.83
N PRO A 379 1.39 46.89 -24.90
CA PRO A 379 1.13 48.29 -25.28
C PRO A 379 -0.04 48.91 -24.50
N THR A 380 0.16 50.12 -24.01
CA THR A 380 -0.84 51.02 -23.40
C THR A 380 -1.51 51.95 -24.41
N VAL A 381 -2.79 52.25 -24.21
CA VAL A 381 -3.54 53.40 -24.80
C VAL A 381 -4.20 54.20 -23.63
N PRO A 382 -4.31 55.55 -23.67
CA PRO A 382 -4.35 56.42 -22.48
C PRO A 382 -5.67 57.17 -22.16
N ASN A 383 -5.79 57.54 -20.86
CA ASN A 383 -6.54 58.64 -20.16
C ASN A 383 -8.09 58.71 -20.29
N ALA A 384 -8.94 59.03 -19.29
CA ALA A 384 -8.85 59.96 -18.14
C ALA A 384 -9.96 59.63 -17.05
N PRO A 385 -10.09 60.38 -15.93
CA PRO A 385 -10.56 59.87 -14.63
C PRO A 385 -12.05 60.10 -14.30
N ASN A 386 -12.61 59.27 -13.41
CA ASN A 386 -13.68 59.70 -12.50
C ASN A 386 -13.69 58.86 -11.21
N GLN A 387 -13.50 59.54 -10.09
CA GLN A 387 -13.64 58.99 -8.74
C GLN A 387 -15.11 58.72 -8.43
N ARG A 388 -15.44 57.51 -7.96
CA ARG A 388 -16.53 57.29 -7.00
C ARG A 388 -16.15 56.21 -5.98
N THR A 389 -16.06 56.66 -4.75
CA THR A 389 -16.00 55.89 -3.50
C THR A 389 -17.24 55.00 -3.38
N VAL A 390 -17.06 53.70 -3.08
CA VAL A 390 -18.15 52.83 -2.63
C VAL A 390 -17.71 52.07 -1.38
N THR A 391 -18.44 52.37 -0.31
CA THR A 391 -18.37 51.78 1.03
C THR A 391 -18.85 50.32 1.02
N PRO A 392 -18.23 49.37 1.76
CA PRO A 392 -18.75 48.01 1.87
C PRO A 392 -20.02 47.96 2.74
N LEU A 393 -21.08 47.37 2.19
CA LEU A 393 -22.34 47.08 2.86
C LEU A 393 -22.18 45.96 3.91
N LYS A 394 -22.71 46.21 5.12
CA LYS A 394 -22.94 45.22 6.18
C LYS A 394 -23.92 44.14 5.72
N ILE A 395 -23.57 42.88 5.93
CA ILE A 395 -24.50 41.74 5.86
C ILE A 395 -24.56 41.10 7.26
N LYS A 396 -25.78 40.87 7.77
CA LYS A 396 -26.08 40.21 9.05
C LYS A 396 -26.13 38.67 8.89
N PRO A 397 -25.91 37.90 9.98
CA PRO A 397 -25.63 36.47 9.92
C PRO A 397 -26.87 35.59 9.72
N VAL A 398 -26.69 34.46 9.02
CA VAL A 398 -27.68 33.37 8.93
C VAL A 398 -27.09 32.12 9.57
N SER A 399 -27.95 31.46 10.36
CA SER A 399 -27.73 30.34 11.26
C SER A 399 -27.28 29.03 10.59
N ASN A 400 -26.43 28.32 11.33
CA ASN A 400 -25.75 27.08 11.01
C ASN A 400 -26.69 25.85 11.18
N PRO A 401 -26.95 25.03 10.15
CA PRO A 401 -27.66 23.76 10.31
C PRO A 401 -26.65 22.60 10.22
N ASN A 402 -26.06 22.21 11.34
CA ASN A 402 -25.47 20.87 11.55
C ASN A 402 -25.11 20.66 13.03
N GLN A 403 -26.14 20.68 13.86
CA GLN A 403 -26.07 20.13 15.20
C GLN A 403 -27.28 19.22 15.38
N LEU A 404 -27.06 17.98 15.83
CA LEU A 404 -27.93 17.15 16.68
C LEU A 404 -27.26 15.76 16.87
N PRO A 405 -27.52 15.01 17.96
CA PRO A 405 -28.13 15.36 19.25
C PRO A 405 -27.27 14.95 20.47
N ARG A 406 -27.53 15.59 21.63
CA ARG A 406 -27.16 15.07 22.96
C ARG A 406 -28.06 13.88 23.31
N VAL A 407 -27.48 12.81 23.83
CA VAL A 407 -28.19 11.68 24.46
C VAL A 407 -27.98 11.76 25.99
N PRO A 408 -29.00 11.46 26.82
CA PRO A 408 -28.93 11.65 28.28
C PRO A 408 -28.06 10.61 28.99
N ASN A 409 -27.39 11.06 30.06
CA ASN A 409 -26.75 10.19 31.05
C ASN A 409 -27.80 9.40 31.83
N ASN A 410 -27.66 8.07 31.87
CA ASN A 410 -28.08 7.27 33.01
C ASN A 410 -27.08 6.13 33.24
N LEU A 411 -26.63 6.01 34.49
CA LEU A 411 -25.59 5.09 34.95
C LEU A 411 -26.03 3.63 34.88
N SER A 412 -25.16 2.72 34.42
CA SER A 412 -24.75 1.52 35.19
C SER A 412 -23.44 0.93 34.64
N ASN A 413 -22.37 1.03 35.44
CA ASN A 413 -21.18 0.17 35.56
C ASN A 413 -20.49 -0.43 34.29
N PRO A 414 -19.17 -0.18 34.12
CA PRO A 414 -18.26 -1.22 33.65
C PRO A 414 -17.14 -1.50 34.67
N SER A 415 -16.86 -2.79 34.81
CA SER A 415 -15.85 -3.42 35.66
C SER A 415 -14.50 -2.72 35.62
N GLN A 416 -13.97 -2.40 36.81
CA GLN A 416 -12.61 -1.91 37.03
C GLN A 416 -11.57 -2.90 36.50
N PHE A 417 -10.73 -2.47 35.57
CA PHE A 417 -9.39 -3.02 35.42
C PHE A 417 -8.42 -2.04 36.09
N ASN A 418 -7.90 -2.46 37.24
CA ASN A 418 -6.82 -1.77 37.95
C ASN A 418 -5.58 -1.71 37.05
N TYR A 419 -5.14 -0.51 36.68
CA TYR A 419 -3.78 -0.26 36.22
C TYR A 419 -3.05 0.52 37.30
N THR A 420 -2.02 -0.11 37.86
CA THR A 420 -1.07 0.48 38.77
C THR A 420 -0.36 1.65 38.08
N GLN A 421 -0.40 2.81 38.71
CA GLN A 421 0.31 4.02 38.31
C GLN A 421 1.81 3.81 38.58
N LEU A 422 2.67 3.99 37.58
CA LEU A 422 4.12 3.94 37.72
C LEU A 422 4.72 5.31 37.41
N ASP A 423 5.37 5.86 38.42
CA ASP A 423 6.01 7.18 38.44
C ASP A 423 7.16 7.31 37.45
N SER A 424 7.37 8.56 37.04
CA SER A 424 8.46 9.00 36.16
C SER A 424 9.80 8.95 36.89
N GLY A 425 10.75 8.14 36.40
CA GLY A 425 12.12 8.12 36.89
C GLY A 425 13.04 7.33 35.96
N ALA A 426 14.19 7.92 35.63
CA ALA A 426 15.21 7.50 34.66
C ALA A 426 15.46 5.99 34.51
N ILE A 427 15.61 5.53 33.25
CA ILE A 427 16.24 4.24 32.93
C ILE A 427 17.62 4.54 32.32
N GLU A 428 18.66 4.32 33.11
CA GLU A 428 20.04 4.13 32.68
C GLU A 428 20.27 2.62 32.49
N PHE A 429 20.87 2.22 31.36
CA PHE A 429 21.03 0.82 30.97
C PHE A 429 22.39 0.28 31.45
N VAL A 430 22.41 -0.68 32.38
CA VAL A 430 23.62 -1.45 32.76
C VAL A 430 23.44 -2.92 32.38
N ALA A 431 24.43 -3.48 31.67
CA ALA A 431 24.43 -4.86 31.19
C ALA A 431 24.78 -5.87 32.31
N PRO A 432 24.16 -7.06 32.39
CA PRO A 432 24.50 -8.07 33.40
C PRO A 432 25.79 -8.84 33.07
N GLN A 433 26.65 -9.01 34.08
CA GLN A 433 27.79 -9.94 34.07
C GLN A 433 27.32 -11.39 34.28
N ALA A 434 28.05 -12.33 33.67
CA ALA A 434 27.82 -13.76 33.73
C ALA A 434 28.28 -14.36 35.08
N ALA A 435 27.43 -15.18 35.68
CA ALA A 435 27.78 -16.06 36.79
C ALA A 435 28.18 -17.45 36.28
N THR A 436 29.18 -18.01 36.94
CA THR A 436 29.90 -19.27 36.72
C THR A 436 29.04 -20.52 36.89
N GLY A 437 29.35 -21.58 36.13
CA GLY A 437 28.74 -22.90 36.25
C GLY A 437 29.48 -23.85 37.19
N GLU A 438 28.74 -24.80 37.75
CA GLU A 438 29.25 -26.04 38.35
C GLU A 438 28.60 -27.28 37.71
N ASN A 439 29.24 -28.44 37.90
CA ASN A 439 29.35 -29.63 37.04
C ASN A 439 28.21 -30.67 37.04
N MET A 440 28.06 -31.31 35.87
CA MET A 440 27.87 -32.74 35.49
C MET A 440 27.13 -33.75 36.41
N GLN A 441 26.24 -34.63 35.87
CA GLN A 441 26.55 -35.96 35.27
C GLN A 441 25.31 -36.87 35.00
N ASN A 442 25.30 -37.53 33.81
CA ASN A 442 24.79 -38.85 33.38
C ASN A 442 23.48 -39.50 33.89
N SER A 443 22.57 -39.91 32.98
CA SER A 443 22.33 -41.31 32.50
C SER A 443 21.00 -41.48 31.70
N ALA A 444 20.95 -42.44 30.77
CA ALA A 444 19.80 -42.85 29.91
C ALA A 444 19.47 -44.35 30.14
N PRO A 445 18.50 -45.03 29.47
CA PRO A 445 17.29 -44.64 28.69
C PRO A 445 15.99 -45.42 29.11
N ILE A 446 14.83 -45.17 28.46
CA ILE A 446 13.82 -46.15 27.92
C ILE A 446 12.36 -45.57 27.83
N SER A 447 11.73 -45.85 26.66
CA SER A 447 10.29 -45.93 26.28
C SER A 447 9.39 -44.68 26.09
N ASP A 448 8.85 -44.57 24.85
CA ASP A 448 7.75 -43.72 24.31
C ASP A 448 6.38 -43.92 25.02
N PRO A 449 5.30 -43.10 24.80
CA PRO A 449 5.11 -41.99 23.85
C PRO A 449 4.40 -40.69 24.38
N GLN A 450 4.54 -39.60 23.62
CA GLN A 450 3.63 -38.42 23.52
C GLN A 450 3.34 -37.59 24.79
N ILE A 451 4.12 -36.52 25.01
CA ILE A 451 3.64 -35.26 25.60
C ILE A 451 4.32 -34.08 24.87
N TYR A 452 3.50 -33.16 24.34
CA TYR A 452 3.96 -31.86 23.87
C TYR A 452 4.43 -31.03 25.08
N THR A 453 5.73 -30.77 25.17
CA THR A 453 6.26 -29.71 26.05
C THR A 453 7.17 -28.78 25.26
N ALA A 454 6.73 -27.53 25.17
CA ALA A 454 7.52 -26.41 24.71
C ALA A 454 8.61 -26.07 25.75
N THR A 455 9.87 -26.14 25.33
CA THR A 455 11.05 -25.46 25.90
C THR A 455 12.05 -25.36 24.74
N GLY A 456 12.50 -24.20 24.27
CA GLY A 456 12.97 -23.06 25.04
C GLY A 456 14.49 -22.88 24.94
N GLN A 457 15.09 -23.03 23.74
CA GLN A 457 16.32 -22.35 23.34
C GLN A 457 16.26 -22.09 21.83
N ASN A 458 16.22 -20.83 21.40
CA ASN A 458 16.40 -20.43 20.00
C ASN A 458 17.88 -20.60 19.60
N VAL A 459 18.38 -21.84 19.54
CA VAL A 459 19.72 -22.09 19.00
C VAL A 459 19.60 -22.14 17.48
N SER A 460 20.26 -21.19 16.82
CA SER A 460 20.38 -21.20 15.36
C SER A 460 21.72 -21.81 14.97
N TYR A 461 21.79 -22.53 13.87
CA TYR A 461 22.99 -23.21 13.38
C TYR A 461 23.47 -22.52 12.12
N ARG A 462 24.66 -21.93 12.13
CA ARG A 462 25.28 -21.40 10.90
C ARG A 462 26.13 -22.47 10.25
N VAL A 463 26.01 -22.61 8.92
CA VAL A 463 26.84 -23.53 8.14
C VAL A 463 27.91 -22.73 7.40
N LEU A 464 29.16 -23.15 7.58
CA LEU A 464 30.35 -22.55 6.99
C LEU A 464 31.06 -23.58 6.11
N VAL A 465 31.33 -23.22 4.86
CA VAL A 465 32.02 -24.09 3.89
C VAL A 465 33.44 -23.58 3.69
N LEU A 466 34.45 -24.42 3.93
CA LEU A 466 35.85 -24.07 3.71
C LEU A 466 36.12 -23.98 2.20
N VAL A 467 36.71 -22.86 1.78
CA VAL A 467 37.04 -22.60 0.38
C VAL A 467 38.52 -22.20 0.24
N ALA A 468 39.28 -22.95 -0.54
CA ALA A 468 40.70 -22.74 -0.76
C ALA A 468 40.99 -21.77 -1.93
N ASN A 469 40.10 -21.69 -2.92
CA ASN A 469 40.30 -20.90 -4.14
C ASN A 469 38.98 -20.33 -4.70
N GLN A 470 39.09 -19.47 -5.72
CA GLN A 470 37.94 -18.80 -6.34
C GLN A 470 36.97 -19.77 -7.03
N GLN A 471 37.46 -20.89 -7.56
CA GLN A 471 36.61 -21.90 -8.19
C GLN A 471 35.68 -22.56 -7.17
N GLN A 472 36.18 -22.90 -5.98
CA GLN A 472 35.36 -23.43 -4.90
C GLN A 472 34.34 -22.40 -4.39
N GLN A 473 34.70 -21.11 -4.35
CA GLN A 473 33.73 -20.04 -4.04
C GLN A 473 32.60 -19.99 -5.06
N ASN A 474 32.93 -20.01 -6.35
CA ASN A 474 31.93 -19.96 -7.41
C ASN A 474 31.02 -21.20 -7.39
N LEU A 475 31.56 -22.38 -7.07
CA LEU A 475 30.79 -23.61 -6.88
C LEU A 475 29.84 -23.52 -5.67
N VAL A 476 30.29 -22.95 -4.55
CA VAL A 476 29.42 -22.74 -3.39
C VAL A 476 28.31 -21.74 -3.71
N SER A 477 28.63 -20.65 -4.40
CA SER A 477 27.65 -19.63 -4.83
C SER A 477 26.66 -20.14 -5.89
N SER A 478 27.03 -21.13 -6.70
CA SER A 478 26.12 -21.75 -7.67
C SER A 478 25.18 -22.77 -7.02
N LEU A 479 25.66 -23.49 -6.00
CA LEU A 479 24.84 -24.44 -5.24
C LEU A 479 23.89 -23.74 -4.26
N VAL A 480 24.32 -22.62 -3.68
CA VAL A 480 23.55 -21.83 -2.73
C VAL A 480 23.61 -20.37 -3.12
N THR A 481 22.56 -19.91 -3.80
CA THR A 481 22.40 -18.50 -4.15
C THR A 481 22.21 -17.68 -2.88
N GLY A 482 23.21 -16.87 -2.53
CA GLY A 482 23.23 -16.09 -1.28
C GLY A 482 24.35 -16.49 -0.32
N ALA A 483 25.16 -17.50 -0.66
CA ALA A 483 26.40 -17.75 0.07
C ALA A 483 27.36 -16.57 -0.08
N PHE A 484 27.93 -16.10 1.03
CA PHE A 484 28.84 -14.96 1.02
C PHE A 484 30.18 -15.29 1.70
N PRO A 485 31.29 -14.71 1.22
CA PRO A 485 32.60 -14.97 1.78
C PRO A 485 32.74 -14.37 3.17
N LYS A 486 33.39 -15.11 4.07
CA LYS A 486 33.70 -14.69 5.43
C LYS A 486 35.06 -15.28 5.84
N VAL A 487 35.71 -14.64 6.82
CA VAL A 487 36.91 -15.20 7.46
C VAL A 487 36.48 -15.79 8.80
N TRP A 488 36.79 -17.06 9.02
CA TRP A 488 36.47 -17.78 10.25
C TRP A 488 37.71 -18.55 10.70
N GLN A 489 38.15 -18.30 11.95
CA GLN A 489 39.38 -18.86 12.52
C GLN A 489 40.62 -18.68 11.61
N GLY A 490 40.75 -17.51 10.97
CA GLY A 490 41.86 -17.20 10.06
C GLY A 490 41.81 -17.91 8.70
N ARG A 491 40.77 -18.69 8.41
CA ARG A 491 40.57 -19.38 7.13
C ARG A 491 39.43 -18.74 6.34
N ARG A 492 39.56 -18.75 5.01
CA ARG A 492 38.49 -18.28 4.10
C ARG A 492 37.38 -19.33 4.05
N VAL A 493 36.17 -18.91 4.36
CA VAL A 493 34.96 -19.72 4.33
C VAL A 493 33.86 -19.01 3.54
N MET A 494 32.87 -19.75 3.10
CA MET A 494 31.59 -19.23 2.61
C MET A 494 30.52 -19.54 3.66
N GLN A 495 29.83 -18.52 4.16
CA GLN A 495 28.65 -18.73 4.99
C GLN A 495 27.45 -18.95 4.06
N VAL A 496 26.82 -20.11 4.16
CA VAL A 496 25.77 -20.55 3.22
C VAL A 496 24.37 -20.39 3.79
N GLY A 497 24.24 -20.24 5.10
CA GLY A 497 22.95 -20.02 5.76
C GLY A 497 23.02 -20.09 7.28
N VAL A 498 21.93 -19.68 7.91
CA VAL A 498 21.66 -19.86 9.35
C VAL A 498 20.31 -20.56 9.45
N PHE A 499 20.28 -21.68 10.16
CA PHE A 499 19.15 -22.59 10.24
C PHE A 499 18.63 -22.63 11.68
N ASN A 500 17.33 -22.77 11.86
CA ASN A 500 16.70 -22.84 13.19
C ASN A 500 16.63 -24.27 13.75
N SER A 501 17.16 -25.25 13.02
CA SER A 501 17.26 -26.65 13.41
C SER A 501 18.63 -27.22 13.04
N GLN A 502 19.07 -28.22 13.79
CA GLN A 502 20.31 -28.92 13.49
C GLN A 502 20.16 -29.80 12.25
N GLU A 503 18.97 -30.37 12.03
CA GLU A 503 18.68 -31.22 10.87
C GLU A 503 18.88 -30.46 9.55
N SER A 504 18.30 -29.26 9.41
CA SER A 504 18.45 -28.47 8.18
C SER A 504 19.89 -27.99 7.94
N ALA A 505 20.64 -27.73 9.02
CA ALA A 505 22.07 -27.43 8.90
C ALA A 505 22.88 -28.66 8.44
N SER A 506 22.53 -29.85 8.93
CA SER A 506 23.18 -31.13 8.57
C SER A 506 22.90 -31.54 7.12
N GLU A 507 21.68 -31.33 6.61
CA GLU A 507 21.35 -31.56 5.19
C GLU A 507 22.25 -30.73 4.26
N MET A 508 22.46 -29.46 4.61
CA MET A 508 23.34 -28.57 3.85
C MET A 508 24.80 -29.00 3.94
N VAL A 509 25.26 -29.47 5.09
CA VAL A 509 26.61 -30.05 5.23
C VAL A 509 26.78 -31.28 4.34
N ASN A 510 25.78 -32.17 4.29
CA ASN A 510 25.81 -33.36 3.44
C ASN A 510 25.85 -33.00 1.96
N LEU A 511 25.11 -31.97 1.54
CA LEU A 511 25.16 -31.45 0.18
C LEU A 511 26.59 -31.03 -0.21
N PHE A 512 27.29 -30.27 0.64
CA PHE A 512 28.65 -29.81 0.34
C PHE A 512 29.69 -30.92 0.44
N ASN A 513 29.56 -31.83 1.40
CA ASN A 513 30.43 -32.99 1.50
C ASN A 513 30.31 -33.88 0.25
N SER A 514 29.10 -34.04 -0.31
CA SER A 514 28.88 -34.76 -1.57
C SER A 514 29.56 -34.13 -2.80
N LYS A 515 29.93 -32.84 -2.70
CA LYS A 515 30.65 -32.09 -3.73
C LYS A 515 32.14 -31.91 -3.40
N GLY A 516 32.67 -32.64 -2.42
CA GLY A 516 34.08 -32.60 -2.01
C GLY A 516 34.47 -31.34 -1.23
N LEU A 517 33.50 -30.57 -0.73
CA LEU A 517 33.72 -29.34 0.01
C LEU A 517 33.52 -29.58 1.51
N LYS A 518 34.57 -29.33 2.31
CA LYS A 518 34.50 -29.49 3.77
C LYS A 518 33.64 -28.38 4.38
N SER A 519 32.66 -28.75 5.17
CA SER A 519 31.74 -27.83 5.84
C SER A 519 31.69 -28.05 7.36
N VAL A 520 31.39 -27.00 8.10
CA VAL A 520 31.34 -26.95 9.57
C VAL A 520 30.02 -26.31 9.99
N VAL A 521 29.36 -26.89 10.98
CA VAL A 521 28.19 -26.30 11.63
C VAL A 521 28.63 -25.65 12.94
N GLU A 522 28.18 -24.43 13.17
CA GLU A 522 28.42 -23.72 14.42
C GLU A 522 27.09 -23.28 15.02
N ALA A 523 26.85 -23.63 16.28
CA ALA A 523 25.70 -23.13 17.03
C ALA A 523 25.89 -21.64 17.34
N VAL A 524 24.85 -20.86 17.05
CA VAL A 524 24.73 -19.42 17.27
C VAL A 524 23.59 -19.26 18.26
N LYS A 525 23.94 -18.82 19.47
CA LYS A 525 22.97 -18.46 20.51
C LYS A 525 22.53 -17.02 20.37
#